data_AF-A0A379K4X1-F1
#
_entry.id   AF-A0A379K4X1-F1
#
_cell.length_a   1.000
_cell.length_b   1.000
_cell.length_c   1.000
_cell.angle_alpha   90.00
_cell.angle_beta   90.00
_cell.angle_gamma   90.00
#
_symmetry.space_group_name_H-M   'P 1'
#
loop_
_entity.id
_entity.type
_entity.pdbx_description
1 polymer ?
#
loop_
_entity_poly.entity_id
_entity_poly.type
_entity_poly.pdbx_seq_one_letter_code
_entity_poly.pdbx_strand_id
1 'polypeptide(L)' 'MTREERIYLWSALSDVFVDTEVDYGYIARQVAGFDRATVQAAFYQDVAPACYSNMLAPIPPIWTGFDSAWL' A
#
# COMPACT_ATOMS: atom_id res chain seq x y z
N MET A 1 16.99 -1.78 -0.67
CA MET A 1 15.82 -1.34 -1.45
C MET A 1 16.08 0.07 -1.96
N THR A 2 16.00 0.29 -3.28
CA THR A 2 16.12 1.63 -3.89
C THR A 2 14.86 2.44 -3.63
N ARG A 3 14.88 3.74 -3.98
CA ARG A 3 13.69 4.60 -3.86
C ARG A 3 12.58 4.11 -4.79
N GLU A 4 12.92 3.69 -5.99
CA GLU A 4 12.00 3.17 -7.00
C GLU A 4 11.35 1.86 -6.55
N GLU A 5 12.14 0.93 -5.99
CA GLU A 5 11.62 -0.31 -5.42
C GLU A 5 10.66 -0.05 -4.25
N ARG A 6 10.97 0.96 -3.42
CA ARG A 6 10.11 1.35 -2.30
C ARG A 6 8.79 1.96 -2.77
N ILE A 7 8.83 2.85 -3.75
CA ILE A 7 7.63 3.44 -4.36
C ILE A 7 6.76 2.32 -4.93
N TYR A 8 7.34 1.41 -5.72
CA TYR A 8 6.61 0.28 -6.30
C TYR A 8 5.95 -0.60 -5.24
N LEU A 9 6.72 -1.01 -4.21
CA LEU A 9 6.21 -1.83 -3.11
C LEU A 9 5.07 -1.14 -2.35
N TRP A 10 5.24 0.13 -1.99
CA TRP A 10 4.25 0.85 -1.20
C TRP A 10 2.98 1.15 -2.00
N SER A 11 3.10 1.48 -3.29
CA SER A 11 1.94 1.65 -4.18
C SER A 11 1.12 0.36 -4.27
N ALA A 12 1.76 -0.78 -4.53
CA ALA A 12 1.06 -2.07 -4.62
C ALA A 12 0.36 -2.47 -3.31
N LEU A 13 0.97 -2.19 -2.16
CA LEU A 13 0.38 -2.46 -0.85
C LEU A 13 -0.76 -1.51 -0.48
N SER A 14 -0.76 -0.29 -1.03
CA SER A 14 -1.80 0.70 -0.76
C SER A 14 -3.16 0.35 -1.37
N ASP A 15 -3.20 -0.56 -2.34
CA ASP A 15 -4.44 -1.08 -2.94
C ASP A 15 -5.36 -1.76 -1.91
N VAL A 16 -4.84 -2.15 -0.73
CA VAL A 16 -5.66 -2.67 0.37
C VAL A 16 -6.56 -1.59 1.00
N PHE A 17 -6.25 -0.31 0.78
CA PHE A 17 -6.88 0.83 1.46
C PHE A 17 -7.64 1.76 0.50
N VAL A 18 -7.86 1.36 -0.75
CA VAL A 18 -8.64 2.12 -1.74
C VAL A 18 -10.08 1.60 -1.84
N ASP A 19 -10.99 2.40 -2.42
CA ASP A 19 -12.45 2.13 -2.44
C ASP A 19 -12.83 1.11 -3.54
N THR A 20 -12.20 -0.06 -3.49
CA THR A 20 -12.46 -1.18 -4.39
C THR A 20 -12.41 -2.50 -3.64
N GLU A 21 -12.97 -3.56 -4.21
CA GLU A 21 -12.75 -4.92 -3.69
C GLU A 21 -11.26 -5.26 -3.70
N VAL A 22 -10.76 -5.79 -2.58
CA VAL A 22 -9.33 -6.09 -2.42
C VAL A 22 -8.97 -7.36 -3.19
N ASP A 23 -8.21 -7.24 -4.27
CA ASP A 23 -7.64 -8.37 -5.00
C ASP A 23 -6.28 -8.79 -4.41
N TYR A 24 -6.32 -9.63 -3.38
CA TYR A 24 -5.11 -10.17 -2.76
C TYR A 24 -4.22 -10.95 -3.74
N GLY A 25 -4.81 -11.61 -4.74
CA GLY A 25 -4.05 -12.37 -5.73
C GLY A 25 -3.24 -11.45 -6.64
N TYR A 26 -3.82 -10.32 -7.06
CA TYR A 26 -3.13 -9.27 -7.80
C TYR A 26 -2.01 -8.64 -6.97
N ILE A 27 -2.30 -8.21 -5.75
CA ILE A 27 -1.30 -7.58 -4.85
C ILE A 27 -0.13 -8.54 -4.60
N ALA A 28 -0.41 -9.82 -4.32
CA ALA A 28 0.63 -10.82 -4.11
C ALA A 28 1.54 -11.01 -5.34
N ARG A 29 0.99 -10.94 -6.56
CA ARG A 29 1.79 -10.98 -7.80
C ARG A 29 2.68 -9.75 -7.95
N GLN A 30 2.20 -8.56 -7.59
CA GLN A 30 3.01 -7.33 -7.66
C GLN A 30 4.21 -7.41 -6.70
N VAL A 31 4.01 -7.91 -5.48
CA VAL A 31 5.06 -7.91 -4.45
C VAL A 31 5.93 -9.19 -4.43
N ALA A 32 5.73 -10.11 -5.37
CA ALA A 32 6.39 -11.43 -5.37
C ALA A 32 7.92 -11.38 -5.49
N GLY A 33 8.49 -10.28 -5.98
CA GLY A 33 9.94 -10.06 -6.07
C GLY A 33 10.60 -9.64 -4.76
N PHE A 34 9.82 -9.32 -3.72
CA PHE A 34 10.31 -8.86 -2.43
C PHE A 34 10.31 -9.99 -1.40
N ASP A 35 11.25 -9.94 -0.46
CA ASP A 35 11.25 -10.84 0.68
C ASP A 35 9.99 -10.63 1.55
N ARG A 36 9.42 -11.73 2.05
CA ARG A 36 8.17 -11.70 2.82
C ARG A 36 8.26 -10.82 4.07
N ALA A 37 9.38 -10.85 4.79
CA ALA A 37 9.54 -10.01 5.99
C ALA A 37 9.61 -8.53 5.60
N THR A 38 10.20 -8.21 4.45
CA THR A 38 10.22 -6.84 3.89
C THR A 38 8.82 -6.37 3.52
N VAL A 39 8.03 -7.20 2.82
CA VAL A 39 6.63 -6.89 2.48
C VAL A 39 5.79 -6.68 3.74
N GLN A 40 5.95 -7.55 4.73
CA GLN A 40 5.22 -7.46 6.00
C GLN A 40 5.58 -6.17 6.77
N ALA A 41 6.86 -5.84 6.87
CA ALA A 41 7.30 -4.62 7.53
C ALA A 41 6.74 -3.38 6.82
N ALA A 42 6.92 -3.28 5.50
CA ALA A 42 6.39 -2.17 4.71
C ALA A 42 4.87 -2.00 4.85
N PHE A 43 4.13 -3.12 4.84
CA PHE A 43 2.67 -3.08 4.99
C PHE A 43 2.25 -2.51 6.35
N TYR A 44 2.76 -3.09 7.45
CA TYR A 44 2.28 -2.74 8.79
C TYR A 44 2.89 -1.47 9.36
N GLN A 45 4.13 -1.14 9.00
CA GLN A 45 4.89 -0.04 9.61
C GLN A 45 4.82 1.26 8.80
N ASP A 46 4.65 1.16 7.48
CA ASP A 46 4.71 2.33 6.60
C ASP A 46 3.35 2.60 5.91
N VAL A 47 2.84 1.62 5.15
CA VAL A 47 1.67 1.82 4.29
C VAL A 47 0.38 1.89 5.10
N ALA A 48 0.17 0.98 6.05
CA ALA A 48 -1.03 0.99 6.87
C ALA A 48 -1.20 2.30 7.65
N PRO A 49 -0.19 2.83 8.38
CA PRO A 49 -0.31 4.13 9.02
C PRO A 49 -0.61 5.28 8.07
N ALA A 50 -0.04 5.27 6.85
CA ALA A 50 -0.26 6.32 5.85
C ALA A 50 -1.67 6.28 5.25
N CYS A 51 -2.26 5.09 5.08
CA CYS A 51 -3.53 4.90 4.39
C CYS A 51 -4.73 4.60 5.32
N TYR A 52 -4.49 4.34 6.62
CA TYR A 52 -5.53 3.93 7.57
C TYR A 52 -6.70 4.92 7.70
N SER A 53 -6.45 6.22 7.48
CA SER A 53 -7.51 7.24 7.49
C SER A 53 -8.62 6.96 6.47
N ASN A 54 -8.32 6.26 5.36
CA ASN A 54 -9.32 5.89 4.36
C ASN A 54 -10.41 5.00 5.00
N MET A 55 -10.02 4.04 5.84
CA MET A 55 -10.95 3.13 6.51
C MET A 55 -11.81 3.78 7.61
N LEU A 56 -11.40 4.96 8.10
CA LEU A 56 -12.09 5.66 9.19
C LEU A 56 -12.96 6.83 8.72
N ALA A 57 -12.81 7.26 7.46
CA ALA A 57 -13.51 8.43 6.96
C ALA A 57 -15.01 8.12 6.74
N PRO A 58 -15.94 8.81 7.42
CA PRO A 58 -17.38 8.56 7.28
C PRO A 58 -17.92 8.93 5.89
N ILE A 59 -17.25 9.85 5.19
CA ILE A 59 -17.43 10.15 3.78
C ILE A 59 -16.03 10.47 3.24
N PRO A 60 -15.50 9.70 2.28
CA PRO A 60 -14.17 9.99 1.79
C PRO A 60 -14.13 11.22 0.88
N PRO A 61 -13.17 12.15 1.03
CA PRO A 61 -12.49 12.62 -0.18
C PRO A 61 -11.86 11.38 -0.84
N ILE A 62 -11.96 11.26 -2.17
CA ILE A 62 -11.48 10.13 -3.01
C ILE A 62 -10.42 9.28 -2.29
N TRP A 63 -10.71 8.01 -1.98
CA TRP A 63 -9.72 7.09 -1.39
C TRP A 63 -8.59 6.86 -2.38
N THR A 64 -7.53 7.64 -2.24
CA THR A 64 -6.31 7.47 -3.01
C THR A 64 -5.37 6.52 -2.28
N GLY A 65 -4.64 5.71 -3.06
CA GLY A 65 -3.53 4.93 -2.54
C GLY A 65 -2.39 5.81 -2.02
N PHE A 66 -1.25 5.18 -1.76
CA PHE A 66 -0.07 5.86 -1.22
C PHE A 66 0.47 6.93 -2.19
N ASP A 67 0.76 8.14 -1.68
CA ASP A 67 1.35 9.24 -2.46
C ASP A 67 2.89 9.16 -2.46
N SER A 68 3.47 8.84 -3.62
CA SER A 68 4.93 8.78 -3.82
C SER A 68 5.68 10.09 -3.56
N ALA A 69 5.00 11.24 -3.49
CA ALA A 69 5.61 12.50 -3.09
C ALA A 69 6.05 12.52 -1.62
N TRP A 70 5.55 11.58 -0.79
CA TRP A 70 5.90 11.46 0.61
C TRP A 70 7.16 10.60 0.86
N LEU A 71 7.81 10.09 -0.22
CA LEU A 71 8.99 9.22 -0.21
C LEU A 71 10.24 9.84 -0.84
#